data_AF-A0A084SIW3-F1
#
_entry.id   AF-A0A084SIW3-F1
#
_cell.length_a   1.000
_cell.length_b   1.000
_cell.length_c   1.000
_cell.angle_alpha   90.00
_cell.angle_beta   90.00
_cell.angle_gamma   90.00
#
_symmetry.space_group_name_H-M   'P 1'
#
loop_
_entity.id
_entity.type
_entity.pdbx_description
1 polymer ?
#
loop_
_entity_poly.entity_id
_entity_poly.type
_entity_poly.pdbx_seq_one_letter_code
_entity_poly.pdbx_strand_id
1 'polypeptide(L)'
;MSRWPLWAVLAPGEPAQLESRALAIAMPDWEEEDGDEPPFEVIPGSGRYHAIVGVDPIDIGAEMQIAKALSLECDEPVYSIERANDPWTVMSWRSGAPDVLEVSPDGLAKSLGSPLPGGGKPLNHAAATPLRHVALVEGVRAYEAHRALEDDYGRPLPPGRYHLEDTPRGLRVSSGTGDIGFADVNLSERLPNATVYGVMASPGLDVFVVNRLEGGECIGQFAQPPREDSFMPVVSDIKGESSPERILAALGIPAEWFR
;
A
#
# COMPACT_ATOMS: atom_id res chain seq x y z
N MET A 1 20.75 8.79 -9.89
CA MET A 1 20.35 7.47 -9.33
C MET A 1 19.01 7.14 -9.98
N SER A 2 18.81 5.92 -10.48
CA SER A 2 17.50 5.53 -11.04
C SER A 2 16.49 5.55 -9.88
N ARG A 3 15.66 6.58 -9.84
CA ARG A 3 14.54 6.67 -8.89
C ARG A 3 13.54 5.61 -9.33
N TRP A 4 13.44 4.53 -8.55
CA TRP A 4 12.48 3.46 -8.83
C TRP A 4 11.06 3.92 -8.46
N PRO A 5 10.02 3.45 -9.16
CA PRO A 5 8.62 3.73 -8.83
C PRO A 5 8.27 3.32 -7.39
N LEU A 6 7.63 4.21 -6.64
CA LEU A 6 7.02 3.90 -5.33
C LEU A 6 5.53 3.53 -5.48
N TRP A 7 4.88 4.10 -6.49
CA TRP A 7 3.54 3.73 -6.94
C TRP A 7 3.41 3.92 -8.44
N ALA A 8 2.39 3.28 -9.03
CA ALA A 8 2.03 3.47 -10.42
C ALA A 8 0.51 3.42 -10.62
N VAL A 9 -0.01 4.23 -11.54
CA VAL A 9 -1.37 4.12 -12.05
C VAL A 9 -1.31 3.75 -13.53
N LEU A 10 -1.96 2.64 -13.91
CA LEU A 10 -2.16 2.27 -15.30
C LEU A 10 -3.55 2.71 -15.75
N ALA A 11 -3.61 3.71 -16.61
CA ALA A 11 -4.85 4.26 -17.14
C ALA A 11 -4.89 4.19 -18.67
N PRO A 12 -6.07 3.95 -19.26
CA PRO A 12 -6.28 4.13 -20.68
C PRO A 12 -6.50 5.61 -21.00
N GLY A 13 -6.05 6.05 -22.18
CA GLY A 13 -6.27 7.44 -22.60
C GLY A 13 -5.13 7.97 -23.46
N GLU A 14 -5.12 9.28 -23.69
CA GLU A 14 -4.01 9.95 -24.35
C GLU A 14 -3.01 10.45 -23.27
N PRO A 15 -1.69 10.22 -23.42
CA PRO A 15 -0.71 10.52 -22.37
C PRO A 15 -0.74 11.96 -21.86
N ALA A 16 -0.86 12.97 -22.72
CA ALA A 16 -0.87 14.37 -22.30
C ALA A 16 -2.16 14.73 -21.54
N GLN A 17 -3.30 14.13 -21.91
CA GLN A 17 -4.54 14.24 -21.13
C GLN A 17 -4.39 13.60 -19.75
N LEU A 18 -3.80 12.40 -19.68
CA LEU A 18 -3.57 11.71 -18.41
C LEU A 18 -2.66 12.53 -17.50
N GLU A 19 -1.58 13.10 -18.04
CA GLU A 19 -0.67 13.99 -17.32
C GLU A 19 -1.43 15.20 -16.76
N SER A 20 -2.13 15.95 -17.63
CA SER A 20 -2.89 17.14 -17.21
C SER A 20 -3.95 16.82 -16.15
N ARG A 21 -4.66 15.69 -16.27
CA ARG A 21 -5.68 15.28 -15.28
C ARG A 21 -5.03 14.86 -13.97
N ALA A 22 -4.02 14.00 -14.01
CA ALA A 22 -3.29 13.56 -12.82
C ALA A 22 -2.74 14.75 -12.03
N LEU A 23 -2.26 15.75 -12.76
CA LEU A 23 -1.68 16.95 -12.18
C LEU A 23 -2.74 17.83 -11.50
N ALA A 24 -3.88 18.04 -12.15
CA ALA A 24 -5.02 18.74 -11.54
C ALA A 24 -5.60 18.01 -10.30
N ILE A 25 -5.40 16.69 -10.19
CA ILE A 25 -5.85 15.90 -9.04
C ILE A 25 -4.83 15.95 -7.90
N ALA A 26 -3.56 15.69 -8.20
CA ALA A 26 -2.49 15.63 -7.21
C ALA A 26 -2.12 17.02 -6.67
N MET A 27 -2.27 18.06 -7.50
CA MET A 27 -1.86 19.42 -7.15
C MET A 27 -2.91 20.45 -7.63
N PRO A 28 -4.06 20.54 -6.95
CA PRO A 28 -5.16 21.43 -7.37
C PRO A 28 -4.81 22.92 -7.32
N ASP A 29 -3.80 23.30 -6.52
CA ASP A 29 -3.30 24.67 -6.35
C ASP A 29 -1.94 24.90 -7.05
N TRP A 30 -1.53 24.02 -7.98
CA TRP A 30 -0.27 24.21 -8.69
C TRP A 30 -0.36 25.36 -9.69
N GLU A 31 0.29 26.46 -9.34
CA GLU A 31 0.74 27.46 -10.31
C GLU A 31 2.15 27.03 -10.73
N GLU A 32 2.40 26.86 -12.03
CA GLU A 32 3.75 26.61 -12.57
C GLU A 32 4.69 27.75 -12.12
N GLU A 33 5.34 27.60 -10.97
CA GLU A 33 6.51 28.39 -10.61
C GLU A 33 7.72 27.78 -11.33
N ASP A 34 8.52 28.63 -11.99
CA ASP A 34 9.66 28.22 -12.80
C ASP A 34 10.62 27.30 -12.02
N GLY A 35 10.56 25.99 -12.28
CA GLY A 35 11.55 25.00 -11.83
C GLY A 35 11.02 23.81 -11.02
N ASP A 36 9.74 23.75 -10.66
CA ASP A 36 9.17 22.60 -9.96
C ASP A 36 8.86 21.46 -10.95
N GLU A 37 9.55 20.32 -10.81
CA GLU A 37 9.23 19.11 -11.57
C GLU A 37 7.95 18.47 -10.99
N PRO A 38 7.05 17.93 -11.83
CA PRO A 38 5.88 17.20 -11.35
C PRO A 38 6.30 16.04 -10.42
N PRO A 39 5.51 15.74 -9.37
CA PRO A 39 5.82 14.65 -8.44
C PRO A 39 5.78 13.24 -9.07
N PHE A 40 5.33 13.16 -10.31
CA PHE A 40 5.19 11.93 -11.07
C PHE A 40 5.58 12.11 -12.53
N GLU A 41 5.88 11.00 -13.19
CA GLU A 41 6.16 10.94 -14.63
C GLU A 41 5.05 10.14 -15.34
N VAL A 42 4.60 10.60 -16.50
CA VAL A 42 3.76 9.78 -17.39
C VAL A 42 4.65 9.05 -18.39
N ILE A 43 4.66 7.72 -18.31
CA ILE A 43 5.39 6.82 -19.19
C ILE A 43 4.39 6.24 -20.22
N PRO A 44 4.49 6.62 -21.51
CA PRO A 44 3.63 6.08 -22.54
C PRO A 44 3.85 4.58 -22.74
N GLY A 45 2.82 3.77 -22.47
CA GLY A 45 2.80 2.38 -22.89
C GLY A 45 2.67 2.22 -24.41
N SER A 46 3.06 1.04 -24.90
CA SER A 46 2.92 0.65 -26.32
C SER A 46 1.52 0.21 -26.72
N GLY A 47 0.61 0.07 -25.74
CA GLY A 47 -0.77 -0.35 -25.91
C GLY A 47 -1.75 0.76 -25.56
N ARG A 48 -2.96 0.37 -25.14
CA ARG A 48 -4.01 1.31 -24.72
C ARG A 48 -3.77 1.93 -23.35
N TYR A 49 -2.93 1.30 -22.53
CA TYR A 49 -2.62 1.73 -21.17
C TYR A 49 -1.30 2.48 -21.14
N HIS A 50 -1.27 3.56 -20.39
CA HIS A 50 -0.08 4.34 -20.06
C HIS A 50 0.10 4.35 -18.55
N ALA A 51 1.34 4.54 -18.09
CA ALA A 51 1.67 4.53 -16.68
C ALA A 51 1.88 5.97 -16.18
N ILE A 52 1.32 6.29 -15.03
CA ILE A 52 1.64 7.47 -14.24
C ILE A 52 2.42 6.97 -13.04
N VAL A 53 3.63 7.44 -12.82
CA VAL A 53 4.57 6.86 -11.87
C VAL A 53 5.07 7.92 -10.90
N GLY A 54 4.79 7.74 -9.61
CA GLY A 54 5.38 8.56 -8.55
C GLY A 54 6.66 7.94 -8.01
N VAL A 55 7.61 8.82 -7.70
CA VAL A 55 8.92 8.45 -7.16
C VAL A 55 9.23 9.10 -5.81
N ASP A 56 8.43 10.08 -5.39
CA ASP A 56 8.60 10.75 -4.10
C ASP A 56 7.81 10.02 -3.00
N PRO A 57 8.44 9.64 -1.88
CA PRO A 57 7.74 9.03 -0.74
C PRO A 57 6.62 9.88 -0.15
N ILE A 58 6.69 11.20 -0.29
CA ILE A 58 5.67 12.13 0.23
C ILE A 58 4.33 11.96 -0.52
N ASP A 59 4.38 11.45 -1.76
CA ASP A 59 3.20 11.30 -2.62
C ASP A 59 2.57 9.90 -2.56
N ILE A 60 2.94 9.07 -1.59
CA ILE A 60 2.28 7.78 -1.34
C ILE A 60 0.81 8.06 -0.98
N GLY A 61 -0.13 7.36 -1.64
CA GLY A 61 -1.58 7.58 -1.53
C GLY A 61 -2.16 8.42 -2.67
N ALA A 62 -1.33 9.16 -3.42
CA ALA A 62 -1.77 9.90 -4.60
C ALA A 62 -2.29 8.97 -5.70
N GLU A 63 -1.74 7.76 -5.81
CA GLU A 63 -2.18 6.75 -6.78
C GLU A 63 -3.65 6.37 -6.59
N MET A 64 -4.15 6.33 -5.36
CA MET A 64 -5.56 6.05 -5.08
C MET A 64 -6.47 7.18 -5.56
N GLN A 65 -6.09 8.43 -5.31
CA GLN A 65 -6.88 9.59 -5.73
C GLN A 65 -6.92 9.72 -7.26
N ILE A 66 -5.76 9.59 -7.90
CA ILE A 66 -5.60 9.62 -9.35
C ILE A 66 -6.39 8.47 -9.99
N ALA A 67 -6.21 7.24 -9.52
CA ALA A 67 -6.89 6.09 -10.10
C ALA A 67 -8.41 6.16 -9.94
N LYS A 68 -8.90 6.60 -8.77
CA LYS A 68 -10.33 6.82 -8.52
C LYS A 68 -10.91 7.82 -9.50
N ALA A 69 -10.30 8.99 -9.63
CA ALA A 69 -10.80 10.06 -10.49
C ALA A 69 -10.79 9.64 -11.96
N LEU A 70 -9.68 9.07 -12.46
CA LEU A 70 -9.59 8.60 -13.84
C LEU A 70 -10.60 7.48 -14.12
N SER A 71 -10.86 6.58 -13.17
CA SER A 71 -11.83 5.49 -13.36
C SER A 71 -13.29 5.96 -13.47
N LEU A 72 -13.60 7.21 -13.10
CA LEU A 72 -14.91 7.84 -13.32
C LEU A 72 -15.07 8.35 -14.76
N GLU A 73 -13.95 8.60 -15.44
CA GLU A 73 -13.89 9.18 -16.78
C GLU A 73 -13.66 8.12 -17.87
N CYS A 74 -13.33 6.88 -17.48
CA CYS A 74 -13.05 5.77 -18.39
C CYS A 74 -14.04 4.60 -18.24
N ASP A 75 -14.41 4.00 -19.38
CA ASP A 75 -15.23 2.76 -19.41
C ASP A 75 -14.41 1.52 -19.07
N GLU A 76 -13.12 1.53 -19.40
CA GLU A 76 -12.13 0.53 -19.02
C GLU A 76 -11.62 0.72 -17.59
N PRO A 77 -11.18 -0.38 -16.93
CA PRO A 77 -10.62 -0.30 -15.59
C PRO A 77 -9.31 0.47 -15.59
N VAL A 78 -9.11 1.30 -14.56
CA VAL A 78 -7.82 1.91 -14.21
C VAL A 78 -7.19 1.04 -13.12
N TYR A 79 -5.87 0.85 -13.12
CA TYR A 79 -5.21 0.06 -12.09
C TYR A 79 -4.28 0.94 -11.27
N SER A 80 -4.30 0.82 -9.94
CA SER A 80 -3.23 1.36 -9.08
C SER A 80 -2.36 0.22 -8.58
N ILE A 81 -1.06 0.45 -8.53
CA ILE A 81 -0.04 -0.47 -8.07
C ILE A 81 0.76 0.28 -7.02
N GLU A 82 0.70 -0.18 -5.78
CA GLU A 82 1.44 0.42 -4.70
C GLU A 82 2.57 -0.51 -4.26
N ARG A 83 3.78 0.05 -4.19
CA ARG A 83 4.99 -0.69 -3.81
C ARG A 83 5.47 -0.36 -2.40
N ALA A 84 4.89 0.65 -1.74
CA ALA A 84 5.17 0.93 -0.33
C ALA A 84 4.76 -0.24 0.59
N ASN A 85 3.87 -1.12 0.11
CA ASN A 85 3.45 -2.36 0.76
C ASN A 85 3.94 -3.60 0.00
N ASP A 86 4.29 -4.65 0.74
CA ASP A 86 4.65 -5.97 0.17
C ASP A 86 3.77 -7.05 0.80
N PRO A 87 2.95 -7.75 0.00
CA PRO A 87 3.04 -7.85 -1.46
C PRO A 87 2.52 -6.58 -2.14
N TRP A 88 3.01 -6.29 -3.36
CA TRP A 88 2.57 -5.11 -4.10
C TRP A 88 1.06 -5.19 -4.24
N THR A 89 0.37 -4.16 -3.77
CA THR A 89 -1.09 -4.13 -3.84
C THR A 89 -1.49 -3.64 -5.21
N VAL A 90 -2.17 -4.50 -5.96
CA VAL A 90 -2.79 -4.15 -7.23
C VAL A 90 -4.27 -3.94 -7.00
N MET A 91 -4.78 -2.75 -7.29
CA MET A 91 -6.22 -2.47 -7.28
C MET A 91 -6.72 -2.17 -8.68
N SER A 92 -7.89 -2.70 -9.02
CA SER A 92 -8.66 -2.29 -10.18
C SER A 92 -9.73 -1.29 -9.76
N TRP A 93 -9.83 -0.20 -10.49
CA TRP A 93 -10.79 0.88 -10.26
C TRP A 93 -11.75 0.93 -11.44
N ARG A 94 -13.05 0.85 -11.12
CA ARG A 94 -14.12 1.02 -12.10
C ARG A 94 -15.18 1.94 -11.53
N SER A 95 -15.45 3.04 -12.23
CA SER A 95 -16.47 4.02 -11.82
C SER A 95 -16.25 4.52 -10.38
N GLY A 96 -15.00 4.75 -10.00
CA GLY A 96 -14.58 5.24 -8.68
C GLY A 96 -14.58 4.20 -7.56
N ALA A 97 -14.88 2.93 -7.84
CA ALA A 97 -14.86 1.84 -6.86
C ALA A 97 -13.60 0.98 -7.03
N PRO A 98 -12.80 0.78 -5.96
CA PRO A 98 -11.66 -0.12 -5.97
C PRO A 98 -12.08 -1.58 -5.73
N ASP A 99 -11.37 -2.49 -6.38
CA ASP A 99 -11.37 -3.92 -6.16
C ASP A 99 -9.92 -4.41 -6.06
N VAL A 100 -9.59 -5.15 -5.01
CA VAL A 100 -8.22 -5.64 -4.80
C VAL A 100 -8.02 -6.87 -5.65
N LEU A 101 -7.01 -6.84 -6.52
CA LEU A 101 -6.66 -7.98 -7.36
C LEU A 101 -5.59 -8.83 -6.68
N GLU A 102 -5.87 -10.12 -6.52
CA GLU A 102 -4.91 -11.13 -6.06
C GLU A 102 -3.91 -11.50 -7.17
N VAL A 103 -3.31 -10.50 -7.81
CA VAL A 103 -2.30 -10.67 -8.88
C VAL A 103 -1.08 -9.84 -8.57
N SER A 104 0.09 -10.40 -8.87
CA SER A 104 1.31 -9.59 -8.91
C SER A 104 1.29 -8.64 -10.12
N PRO A 105 2.10 -7.59 -10.12
CA PRO A 105 2.25 -6.69 -11.26
C PRO A 105 2.70 -7.40 -12.55
N ASP A 106 3.48 -8.47 -12.44
CA ASP A 106 3.78 -9.38 -13.56
C ASP A 106 2.53 -10.09 -14.10
N GLY A 107 1.65 -10.53 -13.19
CA GLY A 107 0.36 -11.14 -13.51
C GLY A 107 -0.56 -10.16 -14.23
N LEU A 108 -0.64 -8.92 -13.73
CA LEU A 108 -1.37 -7.84 -14.37
C LEU A 108 -0.81 -7.54 -15.76
N ALA A 109 0.50 -7.37 -15.90
CA ALA A 109 1.17 -7.12 -17.18
C ALA A 109 0.84 -8.20 -18.22
N LYS A 110 0.83 -9.47 -17.81
CA LYS A 110 0.38 -10.59 -18.66
C LYS A 110 -1.10 -10.48 -19.06
N SER A 111 -2.00 -10.17 -18.12
CA SER A 111 -3.43 -10.01 -18.41
C SER A 111 -3.73 -8.87 -19.38
N LEU A 112 -2.90 -7.82 -19.36
CA LEU A 112 -3.00 -6.67 -20.26
C LEU A 112 -2.28 -6.91 -21.60
N GLY A 113 -1.68 -8.08 -21.81
CA GLY A 113 -1.00 -8.45 -23.05
C GLY A 113 0.37 -7.80 -23.25
N SER A 114 0.98 -7.27 -22.17
CA SER A 114 2.30 -6.63 -22.20
C SER A 114 3.27 -7.34 -21.24
N PRO A 115 3.68 -8.59 -21.54
CA PRO A 115 4.58 -9.33 -20.67
C PRO A 115 5.94 -8.61 -20.55
N LEU A 116 6.46 -8.54 -19.32
CA LEU A 116 7.74 -7.87 -19.05
C LEU A 116 8.91 -8.56 -19.79
N PRO A 117 9.84 -7.80 -20.38
CA PRO A 117 11.02 -8.35 -21.06
C PRO A 117 11.91 -9.08 -20.05
N GLY A 118 12.36 -10.29 -20.39
CA GLY A 118 13.11 -11.14 -19.47
C GLY A 118 12.28 -12.16 -18.71
N GLY A 119 11.04 -12.44 -19.16
CA GLY A 119 10.23 -13.59 -18.77
C GLY A 119 10.89 -14.94 -19.11
N GLY A 120 12.05 -15.22 -18.51
CA GLY A 120 12.51 -16.58 -18.26
C GLY A 120 11.43 -17.31 -17.46
N LYS A 121 11.53 -18.65 -17.43
CA LYS A 121 10.57 -19.57 -16.78
C LYS A 121 9.80 -18.86 -15.68
N PRO A 122 8.45 -18.87 -15.68
CA PRO A 122 7.70 -18.36 -14.55
C PRO A 122 8.44 -18.88 -13.33
N LEU A 123 8.94 -17.97 -12.46
CA LEU A 123 9.21 -18.39 -11.10
C LEU A 123 7.95 -19.15 -10.77
N ASN A 124 8.09 -20.47 -10.60
CA ASN A 124 6.99 -21.29 -10.18
C ASN A 124 6.53 -20.54 -8.93
N HIS A 125 5.43 -19.78 -9.04
CA HIS A 125 4.71 -19.33 -7.90
C HIS A 125 4.20 -20.64 -7.33
N ALA A 126 5.05 -21.31 -6.53
CA ALA A 126 4.58 -22.01 -5.38
C ALA A 126 3.56 -21.04 -4.80
N ALA A 127 2.28 -21.44 -4.86
CA ALA A 127 1.12 -20.61 -4.57
C ALA A 127 1.52 -19.52 -3.58
N ALA A 128 1.54 -18.26 -4.02
CA ALA A 128 2.04 -17.15 -3.20
C ALA A 128 1.43 -17.31 -1.82
N THR A 129 2.25 -17.64 -0.83
CA THR A 129 1.72 -18.01 0.47
C THR A 129 0.92 -16.81 0.95
N PRO A 130 -0.40 -16.96 1.21
CA PRO A 130 -1.26 -15.82 1.48
C PRO A 130 -0.71 -15.08 2.70
N LEU A 131 -0.20 -13.88 2.48
CA LEU A 131 0.29 -13.01 3.53
C LEU A 131 -0.93 -12.46 4.26
N ARG A 132 -0.86 -12.44 5.58
CA ARG A 132 -1.86 -11.79 6.41
C ARG A 132 -1.30 -10.50 6.98
N HIS A 133 -2.19 -9.53 7.15
CA HIS A 133 -1.86 -8.19 7.60
C HIS A 133 -2.63 -7.84 8.89
N VAL A 134 -1.90 -7.43 9.92
CA VAL A 134 -2.41 -6.96 11.22
C VAL A 134 -1.67 -5.70 11.61
N ALA A 135 -2.34 -4.77 12.28
CA ALA A 135 -1.67 -3.63 12.89
C ALA A 135 -1.77 -3.63 14.42
N LEU A 136 -0.73 -3.11 15.07
CA LEU A 136 -0.80 -2.61 16.44
C LEU A 136 -0.69 -1.09 16.42
N VAL A 137 -1.61 -0.40 17.07
CA VAL A 137 -1.60 1.06 17.23
C VAL A 137 -1.43 1.41 18.70
N GLU A 138 -0.31 2.04 19.05
CA GLU A 138 -0.03 2.45 20.42
C GLU A 138 -0.73 3.77 20.76
N GLY A 139 -1.21 3.91 22.00
CA GLY A 139 -1.77 5.17 22.51
C GLY A 139 -3.17 5.53 22.02
N VAL A 140 -3.82 4.66 21.24
CA VAL A 140 -5.13 4.90 20.62
C VAL A 140 -6.16 3.91 21.15
N ARG A 141 -7.40 4.38 21.36
CA ARG A 141 -8.54 3.51 21.71
C ARG A 141 -9.33 3.09 20.47
N ALA A 142 -10.01 1.94 20.55
CA ALA A 142 -10.81 1.42 19.45
C ALA A 142 -11.79 2.44 18.81
N TYR A 143 -12.45 3.29 19.61
CA TYR A 143 -13.39 4.29 19.07
C TYR A 143 -12.72 5.40 18.27
N GLU A 144 -11.48 5.76 18.61
CA GLU A 144 -10.71 6.82 17.93
C GLU A 144 -10.24 6.33 16.58
N ALA A 145 -9.68 5.11 16.55
CA ALA A 145 -9.31 4.44 15.32
C ALA A 145 -10.51 4.20 14.41
N HIS A 146 -11.66 3.80 14.97
CA HIS A 146 -12.87 3.61 14.17
C HIS A 146 -13.29 4.90 13.46
N ARG A 147 -13.32 6.03 14.19
CA ARG A 147 -13.64 7.34 13.61
C ARG A 147 -12.63 7.75 12.54
N ALA A 148 -11.34 7.59 12.80
CA ALA A 148 -10.29 7.93 11.85
C ALA A 148 -10.44 7.15 10.52
N LEU A 149 -10.77 5.86 10.60
CA LEU A 149 -10.99 5.02 9.43
C LEU A 149 -12.31 5.34 8.69
N GLU A 150 -13.35 5.79 9.38
CA GLU A 150 -14.60 6.26 8.76
C GLU A 150 -14.43 7.60 8.03
N ASP A 151 -13.72 8.54 8.65
CA ASP A 151 -13.43 9.87 8.07
C ASP A 151 -12.63 9.74 6.76
N ASP A 152 -11.81 8.71 6.64
CA ASP A 152 -11.08 8.39 5.41
C ASP A 152 -11.96 7.74 4.34
N TYR A 153 -12.82 6.80 4.76
CA TYR A 153 -13.71 6.11 3.83
C TYR A 153 -14.86 7.00 3.30
N GLY A 154 -15.09 8.17 3.92
CA GLY A 154 -16.15 9.13 3.56
C GLY A 154 -17.57 8.60 3.76
N ARG A 155 -17.71 7.44 4.39
CA ARG A 155 -18.96 6.75 4.72
C ARG A 155 -18.70 5.77 5.87
N PRO A 156 -19.74 5.39 6.63
CA PRO A 156 -19.59 4.39 7.68
C PRO A 156 -18.94 3.11 7.18
N LEU A 157 -18.06 2.52 7.97
CA LEU A 157 -17.39 1.29 7.61
C LEU A 157 -18.40 0.13 7.54
N PRO A 158 -18.34 -0.75 6.53
CA PRO A 158 -19.15 -1.95 6.50
C PRO A 158 -18.93 -2.77 7.79
N PRO A 159 -20.00 -3.29 8.42
CA PRO A 159 -19.87 -4.13 9.60
C PRO A 159 -18.92 -5.31 9.34
N GLY A 160 -17.96 -5.51 10.24
CA GLY A 160 -17.01 -6.62 10.15
C GLY A 160 -15.85 -6.41 9.18
N ARG A 161 -15.72 -5.23 8.55
CA ARG A 161 -14.54 -4.92 7.72
C ARG A 161 -13.24 -4.95 8.51
N TYR A 162 -13.26 -4.35 9.70
CA TYR A 162 -12.14 -4.40 10.64
C TYR A 162 -12.62 -4.87 12.01
N HIS A 163 -11.80 -5.68 12.66
CA HIS A 163 -11.91 -6.05 14.06
C HIS A 163 -10.88 -5.22 14.84
N LEU A 164 -11.40 -4.30 15.66
CA LEU A 164 -10.66 -3.39 16.52
C LEU A 164 -10.73 -3.91 17.96
N GLU A 165 -9.59 -4.27 18.54
CA GLU A 165 -9.52 -4.86 19.89
C GLU A 165 -8.49 -4.14 20.75
N ASP A 166 -8.94 -3.55 21.86
CA ASP A 166 -8.04 -2.95 22.83
C ASP A 166 -7.23 -4.04 23.55
N THR A 167 -5.91 -3.97 23.44
CA THR A 167 -4.97 -4.87 24.13
C THR A 167 -4.12 -4.09 25.14
N PRO A 168 -3.44 -4.76 26.08
CA PRO A 168 -2.49 -4.09 26.98
C PRO A 168 -1.32 -3.38 26.26
N ARG A 169 -1.06 -3.69 24.99
CA ARG A 169 0.00 -3.10 24.18
C ARG A 169 -0.48 -1.96 23.28
N GLY A 170 -1.79 -1.72 23.21
CA GLY A 170 -2.41 -0.81 22.25
C GLY A 170 -3.59 -1.45 21.55
N LEU A 171 -4.12 -0.77 20.54
CA LEU A 171 -5.22 -1.27 19.73
C LEU A 171 -4.70 -2.23 18.66
N ARG A 172 -5.25 -3.44 18.61
CA ARG A 172 -5.05 -4.35 17.49
C ARG A 172 -6.09 -4.10 16.40
N VAL A 173 -5.65 -3.97 15.17
CA VAL A 173 -6.48 -3.83 13.97
C VAL A 173 -6.28 -5.04 13.09
N SER A 174 -7.39 -5.67 12.72
CA SER A 174 -7.36 -6.93 12.00
C SER A 174 -8.59 -7.09 11.11
N SER A 175 -8.61 -8.04 10.19
CA SER A 175 -9.73 -8.25 9.25
C SER A 175 -10.11 -9.72 9.16
N GLY A 176 -11.41 -10.00 9.00
CA GLY A 176 -11.89 -11.36 8.74
C GLY A 176 -11.40 -11.96 7.42
N THR A 177 -10.93 -11.12 6.49
CA THR A 177 -10.31 -11.55 5.22
C THR A 177 -8.83 -11.87 5.37
N GLY A 178 -8.23 -11.61 6.53
CA GLY A 178 -6.79 -11.77 6.76
C GLY A 178 -5.94 -10.60 6.30
N ASP A 179 -6.52 -9.60 5.63
CA ASP A 179 -5.84 -8.39 5.17
C ASP A 179 -6.61 -7.13 5.58
N ILE A 180 -5.91 -6.17 6.18
CA ILE A 180 -6.45 -4.89 6.63
C ILE A 180 -6.27 -3.77 5.59
N GLY A 181 -5.65 -4.06 4.44
CA GLY A 181 -5.31 -3.04 3.45
C GLY A 181 -4.46 -1.94 4.06
N PHE A 182 -4.86 -0.67 3.86
CA PHE A 182 -4.15 0.53 4.34
C PHE A 182 -4.57 1.01 5.73
N ALA A 183 -5.25 0.18 6.52
CA ALA A 183 -5.75 0.64 7.80
C ALA A 183 -4.62 1.11 8.73
N ASP A 184 -3.44 0.52 8.66
CA ASP A 184 -2.26 0.92 9.43
C ASP A 184 -1.71 2.30 9.01
N VAL A 185 -1.59 2.53 7.70
CA VAL A 185 -1.15 3.82 7.13
C VAL A 185 -2.17 4.92 7.44
N ASN A 186 -3.45 4.70 7.13
CA ASN A 186 -4.51 5.70 7.33
C ASN A 186 -4.66 6.07 8.82
N LEU A 187 -4.47 5.09 9.72
CA LEU A 187 -4.45 5.37 11.16
C LEU A 187 -3.23 6.19 11.57
N SER A 188 -2.05 5.92 11.02
CA SER A 188 -0.84 6.68 11.29
C SER A 188 -0.97 8.15 10.85
N GLU A 189 -1.55 8.39 9.67
CA GLU A 189 -1.78 9.74 9.14
C GLU A 189 -2.78 10.55 9.99
N ARG A 190 -3.93 9.93 10.31
CA ARG A 190 -5.02 10.63 11.01
C ARG A 190 -4.79 10.76 12.51
N LEU A 191 -3.91 9.93 13.07
CA LEU A 191 -3.55 9.94 14.48
C LEU A 191 -2.04 10.19 14.60
N PRO A 192 -1.57 11.42 14.33
CA PRO A 192 -0.13 11.72 14.20
C PRO A 192 0.67 11.54 15.49
N ASN A 193 0.01 11.38 16.64
CA ASN A 193 0.65 11.10 17.92
C ASN A 193 0.74 9.58 18.22
N ALA A 194 0.21 8.73 17.35
CA ALA A 194 0.21 7.29 17.50
C ALA A 194 1.41 6.68 16.77
N THR A 195 2.03 5.68 17.39
CA THR A 195 2.97 4.80 16.69
C THR A 195 2.20 3.58 16.21
N VAL A 196 2.24 3.33 14.90
CA VAL A 196 1.58 2.17 14.28
C VAL A 196 2.64 1.16 13.84
N TYR A 197 2.37 -0.13 14.08
CA TYR A 197 3.16 -1.23 13.57
C TYR A 197 2.28 -2.07 12.65
N GLY A 198 2.47 -1.93 11.34
CA GLY A 198 1.88 -2.81 10.33
C GLY A 198 2.70 -4.08 10.19
N VAL A 199 2.09 -5.25 10.40
CA VAL A 199 2.75 -6.56 10.38
C VAL A 199 2.17 -7.41 9.27
N MET A 200 3.00 -7.74 8.29
CA MET A 200 2.67 -8.63 7.18
C MET A 200 3.47 -9.91 7.30
N ALA A 201 2.80 -11.06 7.37
CA ALA A 201 3.51 -12.33 7.48
C ALA A 201 2.76 -13.50 6.84
N SER A 202 3.56 -14.47 6.42
CA SER A 202 3.08 -15.80 6.00
C SER A 202 2.73 -16.68 7.21
N PRO A 203 1.88 -17.73 7.06
CA PRO A 203 1.56 -18.68 8.12
C PRO A 203 2.75 -19.34 8.83
N GLY A 204 3.84 -19.58 8.08
CA GLY A 204 5.08 -20.15 8.61
C GLY A 204 6.08 -19.11 9.11
N LEU A 205 5.77 -17.82 8.98
CA LEU A 205 6.70 -16.70 9.21
C LEU A 205 7.97 -16.75 8.34
N ASP A 206 7.95 -17.53 7.25
CA ASP A 206 9.02 -17.59 6.25
C ASP A 206 9.21 -16.24 5.53
N VAL A 207 8.10 -15.52 5.40
CA VAL A 207 8.04 -14.10 5.07
C VAL A 207 7.43 -13.37 6.26
N PHE A 208 8.14 -12.36 6.76
CA PHE A 208 7.75 -11.54 7.89
C PHE A 208 8.26 -10.10 7.71
N VAL A 209 7.37 -9.13 7.81
CA VAL A 209 7.67 -7.70 7.63
C VAL A 209 6.95 -6.92 8.71
N VAL A 210 7.64 -5.94 9.28
CA VAL A 210 7.04 -4.96 10.17
C VAL A 210 7.41 -3.57 9.69
N ASN A 211 6.41 -2.76 9.39
CA ASN A 211 6.55 -1.33 9.14
C ASN A 211 6.18 -0.57 10.42
N ARG A 212 7.08 0.27 10.92
CA ARG A 212 6.82 1.23 11.99
C ARG A 212 6.47 2.56 11.34
N LEU A 213 5.25 3.01 11.54
CA LEU A 213 4.67 4.21 10.94
C LEU A 213 4.41 5.26 12.02
N GLU A 214 4.71 6.52 11.72
CA GLU A 214 4.35 7.69 12.53
C GLU A 214 3.96 8.85 11.59
N GLY A 215 2.79 9.46 11.79
CA GLY A 215 2.32 10.58 10.98
C GLY A 215 2.15 10.28 9.49
N GLY A 216 1.88 9.01 9.13
CA GLY A 216 1.79 8.54 7.74
C GLY A 216 3.11 8.07 7.13
N GLU A 217 4.24 8.40 7.74
CA GLU A 217 5.56 8.01 7.22
C GLU A 217 6.05 6.70 7.83
N CYS A 218 6.69 5.86 7.02
CA CYS A 218 7.40 4.68 7.52
C CYS A 218 8.80 5.07 7.99
N ILE A 219 8.95 5.18 9.31
CA ILE A 219 10.19 5.56 9.97
C ILE A 219 11.10 4.36 10.27
N GLY A 220 10.65 3.14 10.00
CA GLY A 220 11.46 1.93 10.18
C GLY A 220 10.81 0.68 9.62
N GLN A 221 11.58 -0.16 8.93
CA GLN A 221 11.14 -1.46 8.43
C GLN A 221 12.05 -2.58 8.92
N PHE A 222 11.46 -3.60 9.52
CA PHE A 222 12.11 -4.89 9.77
C PHE A 222 11.58 -5.90 8.76
N ALA A 223 12.45 -6.71 8.15
CA ALA A 223 12.05 -7.76 7.22
C ALA A 223 12.89 -9.03 7.42
N GLN A 224 12.22 -10.18 7.39
CA GLN A 224 12.83 -11.50 7.37
C GLN A 224 12.17 -12.34 6.27
N PRO A 225 12.94 -12.81 5.26
CA PRO A 225 14.35 -12.48 5.02
C PRO A 225 14.58 -10.98 4.77
N PRO A 226 15.81 -10.45 5.00
CA PRO A 226 16.12 -9.07 4.70
C PRO A 226 15.86 -8.73 3.23
N ARG A 227 15.36 -7.52 2.98
CA ARG A 227 15.09 -7.02 1.62
C ARG A 227 16.21 -6.08 1.20
N GLU A 228 16.96 -6.46 0.19
CA GLU A 228 18.07 -5.65 -0.34
C GLU A 228 17.56 -4.39 -1.08
N ASP A 229 16.31 -4.40 -1.56
CA ASP A 229 15.69 -3.34 -2.38
C ASP A 229 14.66 -2.49 -1.62
N SER A 230 14.72 -2.43 -0.27
CA SER A 230 13.77 -1.62 0.50
C SER A 230 14.12 -0.13 0.43
N PHE A 231 13.14 0.71 0.08
CA PHE A 231 13.25 2.17 0.11
C PHE A 231 12.97 2.74 1.51
N MET A 232 12.52 1.87 2.43
CA MET A 232 12.22 2.25 3.80
C MET A 232 13.48 2.21 4.66
N PRO A 233 13.58 3.06 5.71
CA PRO A 233 14.66 2.97 6.68
C PRO A 233 14.71 1.57 7.31
N VAL A 234 15.74 0.78 7.02
CA VAL A 234 15.85 -0.57 7.56
C VAL A 234 16.26 -0.53 9.03
N VAL A 235 15.55 -1.28 9.87
CA VAL A 235 15.87 -1.44 11.30
C VAL A 235 16.26 -2.89 11.63
N SER A 236 17.16 -3.05 12.59
CA SER A 236 17.64 -4.37 13.05
C SER A 236 16.69 -5.08 13.99
N ASP A 237 15.79 -4.34 14.62
CA ASP A 237 14.89 -4.83 15.66
C ASP A 237 13.61 -4.00 15.73
N ILE A 238 12.57 -4.63 16.25
CA ILE A 238 11.32 -3.98 16.62
C ILE A 238 11.14 -4.17 18.12
N LYS A 239 11.09 -3.06 18.85
CA LYS A 239 10.96 -3.04 20.32
C LYS A 239 12.06 -3.86 21.02
N GLY A 240 13.28 -3.84 20.48
CA GLY A 240 14.44 -4.56 21.03
C GLY A 240 14.49 -6.05 20.67
N GLU A 241 13.58 -6.54 19.83
CA GLU A 241 13.52 -7.94 19.41
C GLU A 241 13.80 -8.10 17.91
N SER A 242 14.53 -9.16 17.55
CA SER A 242 15.04 -9.37 16.17
C SER A 242 14.63 -10.71 15.54
N SER A 243 13.71 -11.43 16.17
CA SER A 243 13.11 -12.66 15.61
C SER A 243 11.60 -12.51 15.47
N PRO A 244 10.97 -13.01 14.39
CA PRO A 244 9.55 -12.84 14.12
C PRO A 244 8.65 -13.16 15.31
N GLU A 245 8.88 -14.30 15.98
CA GLU A 245 8.06 -14.74 17.12
C GLU A 245 8.21 -13.81 18.32
N ARG A 246 9.41 -13.31 18.59
CA ARG A 246 9.65 -12.39 19.71
C ARG A 246 9.13 -11.00 19.43
N ILE A 247 9.22 -10.54 18.17
CA ILE A 247 8.62 -9.29 17.72
C ILE A 247 7.10 -9.36 17.87
N LEU A 248 6.46 -10.42 17.38
CA LEU A 248 5.03 -10.66 17.56
C LEU A 248 4.62 -10.63 19.04
N ALA A 249 5.37 -11.30 19.92
CA ALA A 249 5.12 -11.28 21.36
C ALA A 249 5.29 -9.86 21.97
N ALA A 250 6.29 -9.09 21.53
CA ALA A 250 6.50 -7.71 21.98
C ALA A 250 5.38 -6.78 21.53
N LEU A 251 4.79 -7.04 20.37
CA LEU A 251 3.62 -6.34 19.83
C LEU A 251 2.30 -6.87 20.41
N GLY A 252 2.31 -8.01 21.11
CA GLY A 252 1.08 -8.64 21.62
C GLY A 252 0.21 -9.24 20.50
N ILE A 253 0.78 -9.54 19.35
CA ILE A 253 0.10 -10.16 18.21
C ILE A 253 0.34 -11.68 18.28
N PRO A 254 -0.70 -12.51 18.43
CA PRO A 254 -0.52 -13.96 18.48
C PRO A 254 -0.09 -14.51 17.11
N ALA A 255 0.92 -15.39 17.09
CA ALA A 255 1.44 -15.96 15.84
C ALA A 255 0.41 -16.83 15.10
N GLU A 256 -0.54 -17.43 15.83
CA GLU A 256 -1.65 -18.18 15.25
C GLU A 256 -2.55 -17.34 14.34
N TRP A 257 -2.50 -16.01 14.45
CA TRP A 257 -3.28 -15.12 13.60
C TRP A 257 -2.87 -15.23 12.12
N PHE A 258 -1.61 -15.60 11.86
CA PHE A 258 -1.08 -15.77 10.52
C PHE A 258 -1.36 -17.17 9.94
N ARG A 259 -1.86 -18.12 10.73
CA ARG A 259 -2.10 -19.52 10.31
C ARG A 259 -3.35 -19.73 9.48
#